data_AF-A0A1G3XQN7-F1
#
_entry.id   AF-A0A1G3XQN7-F1
#
_cell.length_a   1.000
_cell.length_b   1.000
_cell.length_c   1.000
_cell.angle_alpha   90.00
_cell.angle_beta   90.00
_cell.angle_gamma   90.00
#
_symmetry.space_group_name_H-M   'P 1'
#
loop_
_entity.id
_entity.type
_entity.pdbx_description
1 polymer ?
#
loop_
_entity_poly.entity_id
_entity_poly.type
_entity_poly.pdbx_seq_one_letter_code
_entity_poly.pdbx_strand_id
1 'polypeptide(L)'
;MPKDNYSLFKEIVASAFYGSSYRFADIDYKLHPRLIQKYDIIRIIGEPASEFERLVKVLPNRFKDTARTELYRSDRGWLYRGTRNHDLRLIKSNDAEYVIPWIGNRCVGIDTRSYEGEWTILSICVFIDPEAAYLYCEKHLNLPKVYQPPEFKWARLYPIHRKRFLENFSLFLRLSCEAVLTIKTNALIKPEEKLNDTFIKLIDGCFSGYEKHKGAERNNLRTQFFDMINDTPIHCDNDFKPLTPSNIVRFLVKTLADGKDFTPLHAEKPSGESRPIQLADLICGAFHYHLTNKTYGELGFLPLEFNNKLKGIKQGKEAKAYIWFNK
;
A
#
# COMPACT_ATOMS: atom_id res chain seq x y z
N MET A 1 19.22 -21.15 23.63
CA MET A 1 19.68 -19.97 24.39
C MET A 1 18.48 -19.13 24.80
N PRO A 2 18.46 -18.45 25.96
CA PRO A 2 17.39 -17.51 26.25
C PRO A 2 17.46 -16.39 25.22
N LYS A 3 16.44 -16.25 24.38
CA LYS A 3 16.30 -15.08 23.49
C LYS A 3 16.16 -13.86 24.39
N ASP A 4 16.83 -12.76 24.05
CA ASP A 4 16.58 -11.51 24.75
C ASP A 4 15.11 -11.10 24.58
N ASN A 5 14.58 -10.30 25.51
CA ASN A 5 13.17 -9.95 25.53
C ASN A 5 12.72 -9.23 24.24
N TYR A 6 13.59 -8.46 23.60
CA TYR A 6 13.22 -7.77 22.37
C TYR A 6 13.13 -8.73 21.18
N SER A 7 14.07 -9.65 21.04
CA SER A 7 14.01 -10.72 20.03
C SER A 7 12.75 -11.59 20.20
N LEU A 8 12.42 -11.98 21.44
CA LEU A 8 11.18 -12.70 21.74
C LEU A 8 9.94 -11.90 21.30
N PHE A 9 9.89 -10.61 21.59
CA PHE A 9 8.79 -9.73 21.17
C PHE A 9 8.62 -9.68 19.65
N LYS A 10 9.73 -9.49 18.89
CA LYS A 10 9.69 -9.45 17.41
C LYS A 10 9.13 -10.73 16.83
N GLU A 11 9.57 -11.88 17.34
CA GLU A 11 9.09 -13.17 16.86
C GLU A 11 7.60 -13.39 17.14
N ILE A 12 7.12 -13.00 18.32
CA ILE A 12 5.69 -13.08 18.62
C ILE A 12 4.88 -12.20 17.66
N VAL A 13 5.33 -10.97 17.39
CA VAL A 13 4.68 -10.07 16.42
C VAL A 13 4.65 -10.69 15.03
N ALA A 14 5.78 -11.20 14.55
CA ALA A 14 5.88 -11.85 13.25
C ALA A 14 4.95 -13.07 13.19
N SER A 15 5.08 -14.02 14.12
CA SER A 15 4.29 -15.26 14.11
C SER A 15 2.79 -15.01 14.21
N ALA A 16 2.36 -14.02 15.00
CA ALA A 16 0.97 -13.60 15.08
C ALA A 16 0.47 -12.97 13.77
N PHE A 17 1.30 -12.16 13.11
CA PHE A 17 0.94 -11.57 11.82
C PHE A 17 0.83 -12.62 10.71
N TYR A 18 1.75 -13.60 10.67
CA TYR A 18 1.68 -14.71 9.71
C TYR A 18 0.55 -15.70 9.99
N GLY A 19 0.08 -15.78 11.25
CA GLY A 19 -0.81 -16.85 11.70
C GLY A 19 -0.13 -18.22 11.65
N SER A 20 1.10 -18.29 12.16
CA SER A 20 1.94 -19.48 12.15
C SER A 20 2.01 -20.14 13.53
N SER A 21 2.36 -21.43 13.57
CA SER A 21 2.69 -22.09 14.83
C SER A 21 3.93 -21.44 15.45
N TYR A 22 3.87 -21.14 16.75
CA TYR A 22 4.97 -20.59 17.52
C TYR A 22 5.32 -21.51 18.67
N ARG A 23 6.58 -21.96 18.77
CA ARG A 23 7.03 -22.82 19.87
C ARG A 23 7.63 -21.98 21.00
N PHE A 24 7.10 -22.12 22.21
CA PHE A 24 7.60 -21.47 23.41
C PHE A 24 7.53 -22.40 24.61
N ALA A 25 8.63 -22.53 25.36
CA ALA A 25 8.73 -23.41 26.53
C ALA A 25 8.21 -24.84 26.27
N ASP A 26 8.63 -25.42 25.14
CA ASP A 26 8.23 -26.76 24.66
C ASP A 26 6.74 -26.97 24.35
N ILE A 27 5.98 -25.87 24.25
CA ILE A 27 4.59 -25.88 23.83
C ILE A 27 4.47 -25.18 22.47
N ASP A 28 3.74 -25.81 21.55
CA ASP A 28 3.38 -25.21 20.27
C ASP A 28 2.05 -24.46 20.37
N TYR A 29 2.05 -23.20 19.96
CA TYR A 29 0.87 -22.32 19.94
C TYR A 29 0.44 -22.11 18.49
N LYS A 30 -0.78 -22.50 18.13
CA LYS A 30 -1.31 -22.35 16.77
C LYS A 30 -1.92 -20.97 16.60
N LEU A 31 -1.07 -19.97 16.32
CA LEU A 31 -1.55 -18.59 16.24
C LEU A 31 -2.43 -18.40 15.00
N HIS A 32 -3.60 -17.81 15.17
CA HIS A 32 -4.39 -17.29 14.05
C HIS A 32 -3.85 -15.93 13.62
N PRO A 33 -3.91 -15.57 12.32
CA PRO A 33 -3.48 -14.27 11.83
C PRO A 33 -4.16 -13.14 12.61
N ARG A 34 -3.36 -12.23 13.18
CA ARG A 34 -3.86 -11.05 13.89
C ARG A 34 -2.90 -9.88 13.80
N LEU A 35 -3.46 -8.67 13.79
CA LEU A 35 -2.69 -7.46 14.05
C LEU A 35 -2.57 -7.28 15.56
N ILE A 36 -1.35 -7.17 16.07
CA ILE A 36 -1.11 -6.95 17.50
C ILE A 36 -1.39 -5.48 17.80
N GLN A 37 -2.31 -5.22 18.73
CA GLN A 37 -2.56 -3.86 19.21
C GLN A 37 -1.56 -3.46 20.29
N LYS A 38 -1.50 -2.16 20.53
CA LYS A 38 -0.86 -1.61 21.71
C LYS A 38 -1.36 -2.34 22.97
N TYR A 39 -0.42 -2.75 23.78
CA TYR A 39 -0.56 -3.42 25.07
C TYR A 39 -1.01 -4.89 25.05
N ASP A 40 -1.40 -5.46 23.91
CA ASP A 40 -1.87 -6.85 23.83
C ASP A 40 -0.93 -7.86 24.51
N ILE A 41 0.38 -7.69 24.32
CA ILE A 41 1.42 -8.59 24.84
C ILE A 41 1.68 -8.43 26.35
N ILE A 42 1.29 -7.31 26.96
CA ILE A 42 1.51 -7.04 28.40
C ILE A 42 0.25 -7.19 29.25
N ARG A 43 -0.88 -7.56 28.64
CA ARG A 43 -2.15 -7.76 29.34
C ARG A 43 -2.04 -8.93 30.33
N ILE A 44 -2.76 -8.77 31.44
CA ILE A 44 -2.97 -9.86 32.39
C ILE A 44 -4.14 -10.68 31.86
N ILE A 45 -3.89 -11.96 31.59
CA ILE A 45 -4.88 -12.90 31.05
C ILE A 45 -5.30 -13.83 32.18
N GLY A 46 -6.55 -13.71 32.63
CA GLY A 46 -7.17 -14.64 33.56
C GLY A 46 -7.46 -15.97 32.87
N GLU A 47 -8.47 -15.97 32.00
CA GLU A 47 -8.84 -17.10 31.16
C GLU A 47 -8.53 -16.79 29.69
N PRO A 48 -7.67 -17.57 29.02
CA PRO A 48 -7.32 -17.31 27.62
C PRO A 48 -8.45 -17.74 26.68
N ALA A 49 -8.93 -16.82 25.85
CA ALA A 49 -9.94 -17.07 24.82
C ALA A 49 -9.33 -17.44 23.44
N SER A 50 -8.00 -17.40 23.31
CA SER A 50 -7.29 -17.74 22.08
C SER A 50 -5.91 -18.33 22.32
N GLU A 51 -5.35 -18.97 21.29
CA GLU A 51 -3.96 -19.48 21.29
C GLU A 51 -2.94 -18.37 21.57
N PHE A 52 -3.19 -17.16 21.05
CA PHE A 52 -2.36 -15.99 21.34
C PHE A 52 -2.43 -15.60 22.82
N GLU A 53 -3.62 -15.56 23.41
CA GLU A 53 -3.78 -15.24 24.83
C GLU A 53 -3.18 -16.33 25.72
N ARG A 54 -3.24 -17.60 25.31
CA ARG A 54 -2.54 -18.70 25.99
C ARG A 54 -1.03 -18.47 25.97
N LEU A 55 -0.47 -18.04 24.84
CA LEU A 55 0.95 -17.65 24.73
C LEU A 55 1.26 -16.47 25.66
N VAL A 56 0.51 -15.37 25.57
CA VAL A 56 0.72 -14.17 26.40
C VAL A 56 0.63 -14.50 27.89
N LYS A 57 -0.28 -15.38 28.29
CA LYS A 57 -0.44 -15.81 29.70
C LYS A 57 0.85 -16.43 30.24
N VAL A 58 1.52 -17.28 29.47
CA VAL A 58 2.73 -18.01 29.91
C VAL A 58 4.04 -17.24 29.73
N LEU A 59 4.02 -16.06 29.10
CA LEU A 59 5.24 -15.27 28.96
C LEU A 59 5.86 -14.97 30.33
N PRO A 60 7.19 -15.07 30.49
CA PRO A 60 7.86 -14.89 31.78
C PRO A 60 7.53 -13.52 32.40
N ASN A 61 7.39 -13.46 33.72
CA ASN A 61 7.14 -12.20 34.42
C ASN A 61 8.22 -11.15 34.10
N ARG A 62 9.51 -11.57 34.06
CA ARG A 62 10.61 -10.69 33.64
C ARG A 62 10.40 -10.08 32.25
N PHE A 63 9.86 -10.83 31.29
CA PHE A 63 9.53 -10.30 29.98
C PHE A 63 8.44 -9.22 30.09
N LYS A 64 7.35 -9.50 30.81
CA LYS A 64 6.23 -8.56 31.01
C LYS A 64 6.66 -7.28 31.73
N ASP A 65 7.48 -7.40 32.76
CA ASP A 65 8.00 -6.26 33.53
C ASP A 65 8.94 -5.39 32.69
N THR A 66 9.78 -6.01 31.88
CA THR A 66 10.63 -5.27 30.92
C THR A 66 9.77 -4.62 29.85
N ALA A 67 8.79 -5.32 29.29
CA ALA A 67 7.91 -4.77 28.25
C ALA A 67 7.12 -3.56 28.75
N ARG A 68 6.64 -3.56 30.01
CA ARG A 68 5.95 -2.40 30.62
C ARG A 68 6.79 -1.12 30.62
N THR A 69 8.11 -1.25 30.77
CA THR A 69 9.03 -0.11 30.89
C THR A 69 9.70 0.25 29.55
N GLU A 70 9.99 -0.75 28.71
CA GLU A 70 10.81 -0.57 27.50
C GLU A 70 10.02 -0.63 26.19
N LEU A 71 8.79 -1.17 26.15
CA LEU A 71 8.09 -1.33 24.87
C LEU A 71 7.78 0.01 24.18
N TYR A 72 7.28 0.98 24.95
CA TYR A 72 6.81 2.29 24.47
C TYR A 72 7.73 3.45 24.82
N ARG A 73 8.93 3.18 25.33
CA ARG A 73 9.84 4.23 25.79
C ARG A 73 10.26 5.11 24.61
N SER A 74 10.11 6.43 24.75
CA SER A 74 10.55 7.39 23.71
C SER A 74 12.03 7.19 23.39
N ASP A 75 12.36 7.24 22.10
CA ASP A 75 13.71 7.31 21.54
C ASP A 75 14.66 6.13 21.83
N ARG A 76 14.21 5.14 22.59
CA ARG A 76 15.02 3.95 22.91
C ARG A 76 14.22 2.66 23.13
N GLY A 77 12.89 2.75 23.17
CA GLY A 77 12.03 1.61 23.43
C GLY A 77 12.02 0.60 22.29
N TRP A 78 11.43 -0.57 22.53
CA TRP A 78 11.42 -1.66 21.55
C TRP A 78 10.74 -1.29 20.24
N LEU A 79 9.62 -0.55 20.31
CA LEU A 79 8.93 -0.09 19.10
C LEU A 79 9.78 0.93 18.34
N TYR A 80 10.36 1.92 19.03
CA TYR A 80 11.24 2.91 18.42
C TYR A 80 12.46 2.28 17.74
N ARG A 81 13.13 1.35 18.44
CA ARG A 81 14.26 0.61 17.87
C ARG A 81 13.82 -0.25 16.69
N GLY A 82 12.66 -0.90 16.80
CA GLY A 82 12.15 -1.76 15.74
C GLY A 82 11.75 -1.01 14.48
N THR A 83 11.17 0.18 14.60
CA THR A 83 10.89 1.03 13.44
C THR A 83 12.16 1.58 12.83
N ARG A 84 13.12 2.02 13.65
CA ARG A 84 14.42 2.52 13.18
C ARG A 84 15.27 1.46 12.49
N ASN A 85 15.20 0.22 12.95
CA ASN A 85 15.99 -0.90 12.42
C ASN A 85 15.27 -1.65 11.29
N HIS A 86 14.09 -1.20 10.84
CA HIS A 86 13.25 -1.92 9.87
C HIS A 86 12.94 -3.37 10.29
N ASP A 87 12.70 -3.57 11.59
CA ASP A 87 12.21 -4.84 12.14
C ASP A 87 10.68 -4.84 12.26
N LEU A 88 10.10 -3.66 12.54
CA LEU A 88 8.69 -3.48 12.88
C LEU A 88 8.15 -2.22 12.23
N ARG A 89 6.83 -2.16 12.04
CA ARG A 89 6.11 -0.94 11.69
C ARG A 89 4.96 -0.69 12.66
N LEU A 90 4.73 0.59 12.93
CA LEU A 90 3.55 1.05 13.64
C LEU A 90 2.55 1.58 12.63
N ILE A 91 1.30 1.15 12.76
CA ILE A 91 0.20 1.61 11.92
C ILE A 91 -0.89 2.12 12.84
N LYS A 92 -1.28 3.38 12.64
CA LYS A 92 -2.41 3.97 13.34
C LYS A 92 -3.63 3.93 12.43
N SER A 93 -4.70 3.25 12.82
CA SER A 93 -5.96 3.25 12.08
C SER A 93 -7.11 3.48 13.06
N ASN A 94 -7.90 4.52 12.81
CA ASN A 94 -8.89 5.02 13.76
C ASN A 94 -8.22 5.34 15.11
N ASP A 95 -8.81 4.86 16.21
CA ASP A 95 -8.30 5.04 17.58
C ASP A 95 -7.33 3.92 18.02
N ALA A 96 -6.95 3.02 17.11
CA ALA A 96 -6.07 1.89 17.40
C ALA A 96 -4.68 2.05 16.75
N GLU A 97 -3.67 1.63 17.50
CA GLU A 97 -2.28 1.52 17.03
C GLU A 97 -1.88 0.04 17.00
N TYR A 98 -1.43 -0.40 15.83
CA TYR A 98 -1.05 -1.77 15.55
C TYR A 98 0.46 -1.87 15.34
N VAL A 99 1.04 -2.97 15.80
CA VAL A 99 2.43 -3.35 15.56
C VAL A 99 2.44 -4.50 14.56
N ILE A 100 3.15 -4.32 13.45
CA ILE A 100 3.32 -5.34 12.43
C ILE A 100 4.81 -5.60 12.16
N PRO A 101 5.20 -6.78 11.66
CA PRO A 101 6.56 -7.02 11.21
C PRO A 101 6.86 -6.21 9.93
N TRP A 102 8.13 -5.87 9.75
CA TRP A 102 8.67 -5.45 8.46
C TRP A 102 9.13 -6.70 7.70
N ILE A 103 8.61 -6.94 6.50
CA ILE A 103 8.80 -8.20 5.75
C ILE A 103 9.49 -7.95 4.41
N GLY A 104 9.01 -6.96 3.66
CA GLY A 104 9.42 -6.69 2.29
C GLY A 104 10.17 -5.39 2.12
N ASN A 105 10.56 -5.13 0.87
CA ASN A 105 11.16 -3.88 0.45
C ASN A 105 10.12 -2.99 -0.25
N ARG A 106 10.35 -1.68 -0.21
CA ARG A 106 9.54 -0.70 -0.94
C ARG A 106 9.53 -1.03 -2.44
N CYS A 107 8.38 -0.83 -3.06
CA CYS A 107 8.24 -0.91 -4.52
C CYS A 107 7.08 -0.03 -5.00
N VAL A 108 6.94 0.15 -6.30
CA VAL A 108 5.79 0.82 -6.92
C VAL A 108 4.98 -0.19 -7.73
N GLY A 109 3.66 -0.18 -7.55
CA GLY A 109 2.72 -0.90 -8.42
C GLY A 109 1.92 0.07 -9.26
N ILE A 110 1.84 -0.18 -10.56
CA ILE A 110 1.02 0.56 -11.51
C ILE A 110 -0.01 -0.39 -12.11
N ASP A 111 -1.27 0.01 -12.03
CA ASP A 111 -2.35 -0.72 -12.68
C ASP A 111 -3.41 0.22 -13.26
N THR A 112 -4.13 -0.28 -14.27
CA THR A 112 -5.22 0.44 -14.91
C THR A 112 -6.49 -0.36 -14.97
N ARG A 113 -7.61 0.35 -14.94
CA ARG A 113 -8.90 -0.26 -15.11
C ARG A 113 -9.85 0.57 -15.92
N SER A 114 -10.33 -0.01 -17.02
CA SER A 114 -11.33 0.61 -17.88
C SER A 114 -12.74 0.18 -17.48
N TYR A 115 -13.67 1.12 -17.47
CA TYR A 115 -15.06 0.96 -17.11
C TYR A 115 -15.92 1.34 -18.30
N GLU A 116 -16.62 0.35 -18.85
CA GLU A 116 -17.64 0.49 -19.91
C GLU A 116 -17.16 1.24 -21.17
N GLY A 117 -15.85 1.32 -21.40
CA GLY A 117 -15.28 2.07 -22.52
C GLY A 117 -15.45 3.60 -22.39
N GLU A 118 -15.86 4.09 -21.22
CA GLU A 118 -16.05 5.52 -20.98
C GLU A 118 -14.89 6.14 -20.19
N TRP A 119 -14.44 5.45 -19.14
CA TRP A 119 -13.41 5.96 -18.24
C TRP A 119 -12.39 4.89 -17.90
N THR A 120 -11.14 5.29 -17.80
CA THR A 120 -10.02 4.51 -17.26
C THR A 120 -9.58 5.14 -15.95
N ILE A 121 -9.34 4.30 -14.94
CA ILE A 121 -8.67 4.68 -13.71
C ILE A 121 -7.25 4.12 -13.78
N LEU A 122 -6.27 5.01 -13.69
CA LEU A 122 -4.86 4.70 -13.56
C LEU A 122 -4.46 4.90 -12.10
N SER A 123 -3.91 3.88 -11.45
CA SER A 123 -3.38 3.98 -10.09
C SER A 123 -1.88 3.72 -10.06
N ILE A 124 -1.14 4.62 -9.41
CA ILE A 124 0.29 4.51 -9.12
C ILE A 124 0.41 4.44 -7.60
N CYS A 125 0.76 3.26 -7.07
CA CYS A 125 0.79 2.97 -5.65
C CYS A 125 2.24 2.79 -5.20
N VAL A 126 2.71 3.64 -4.29
CA VAL A 126 4.02 3.50 -3.64
C VAL A 126 3.82 2.63 -2.41
N PHE A 127 4.22 1.35 -2.49
CA PHE A 127 4.09 0.39 -1.41
C PHE A 127 5.30 0.45 -0.48
N ILE A 128 5.06 0.58 0.83
CA ILE A 128 6.11 0.50 1.87
C ILE A 128 6.58 -0.95 2.00
N ASP A 129 5.61 -1.87 2.06
CA ASP A 129 5.86 -3.31 2.23
C ASP A 129 4.75 -4.09 1.49
N PRO A 130 4.93 -4.40 0.19
CA PRO A 130 3.97 -5.15 -0.60
C PRO A 130 3.81 -6.59 -0.08
N GLU A 131 4.81 -7.15 0.62
CA GLU A 131 4.79 -8.50 1.15
C GLU A 131 3.83 -8.60 2.34
N ALA A 132 3.93 -7.65 3.28
CA ALA A 132 2.99 -7.53 4.40
C ALA A 132 1.57 -7.25 3.90
N ALA A 133 1.41 -6.38 2.89
CA ALA A 133 0.10 -6.07 2.30
C ALA A 133 -0.55 -7.30 1.64
N TYR A 134 0.24 -8.07 0.89
CA TYR A 134 -0.23 -9.30 0.25
C TYR A 134 -0.64 -10.35 1.28
N LEU A 135 0.17 -10.54 2.33
CA LEU A 135 -0.16 -11.43 3.46
C LEU A 135 -1.41 -10.97 4.23
N TYR A 136 -1.62 -9.67 4.38
CA TYR A 136 -2.84 -9.14 4.99
C TYR A 136 -4.08 -9.55 4.18
N CYS A 137 -4.05 -9.36 2.86
CA CYS A 137 -5.13 -9.81 1.98
C CYS A 137 -5.37 -11.32 2.07
N GLU A 138 -4.31 -12.12 2.06
CA GLU A 138 -4.41 -13.59 2.06
C GLU A 138 -4.84 -14.15 3.42
N LYS A 139 -4.19 -13.74 4.52
CA LYS A 139 -4.32 -14.38 5.83
C LYS A 139 -5.33 -13.69 6.74
N HIS A 140 -5.40 -12.36 6.71
CA HIS A 140 -6.24 -11.59 7.63
C HIS A 140 -7.63 -11.35 7.03
N LEU A 141 -7.69 -11.00 5.74
CA LEU A 141 -8.97 -10.82 5.04
C LEU A 141 -9.49 -12.11 4.43
N ASN A 142 -8.65 -13.14 4.29
CA ASN A 142 -8.99 -14.40 3.63
C ASN A 142 -9.63 -14.15 2.25
N LEU A 143 -8.98 -13.30 1.44
CA LEU A 143 -9.42 -13.04 0.08
C LEU A 143 -9.10 -14.26 -0.80
N PRO A 144 -10.04 -14.71 -1.65
CA PRO A 144 -9.78 -15.79 -2.58
C PRO A 144 -8.88 -15.31 -3.72
N LYS A 145 -8.06 -16.23 -4.21
CA LYS A 145 -7.29 -16.05 -5.44
C LYS A 145 -7.97 -16.75 -6.60
N VAL A 146 -7.76 -16.22 -7.80
CA VAL A 146 -8.08 -16.93 -9.04
C VAL A 146 -7.22 -18.20 -9.11
N TYR A 147 -7.71 -19.31 -9.64
CA TYR A 147 -6.99 -20.59 -9.55
C TYR A 147 -5.71 -20.68 -10.38
N GLN A 148 -5.65 -20.06 -11.58
CA GLN A 148 -4.51 -20.22 -12.51
C GLN A 148 -4.27 -18.96 -13.36
N PRO A 149 -3.15 -18.24 -13.14
CA PRO A 149 -2.26 -18.34 -11.97
C PRO A 149 -2.98 -17.89 -10.67
N PRO A 150 -2.51 -18.34 -9.50
CA PRO A 150 -2.94 -17.83 -8.19
C PRO A 150 -2.71 -16.33 -8.02
N GLU A 151 -3.71 -15.51 -8.34
CA GLU A 151 -3.62 -14.04 -8.23
C GLU A 151 -4.86 -13.43 -7.57
N PHE A 152 -4.66 -12.30 -6.88
CA PHE A 152 -5.77 -11.42 -6.55
C PHE A 152 -6.18 -10.62 -7.79
N LYS A 153 -7.47 -10.66 -8.11
CA LYS A 153 -8.04 -9.89 -9.21
C LYS A 153 -9.38 -9.31 -8.81
N TRP A 154 -9.47 -7.99 -8.61
CA TRP A 154 -10.68 -7.30 -8.16
C TRP A 154 -11.90 -7.64 -9.01
N ALA A 155 -11.72 -7.75 -10.33
CA ALA A 155 -12.77 -8.10 -11.27
C ALA A 155 -13.41 -9.48 -11.01
N ARG A 156 -12.65 -10.41 -10.42
CA ARG A 156 -13.06 -11.79 -10.16
C ARG A 156 -13.42 -12.05 -8.69
N LEU A 157 -13.27 -11.05 -7.80
CA LEU A 157 -13.74 -11.17 -6.42
C LEU A 157 -15.26 -11.14 -6.35
N TYR A 158 -15.85 -12.13 -5.66
CA TYR A 158 -17.27 -12.12 -5.35
C TYR A 158 -17.64 -10.92 -4.46
N PRO A 159 -18.89 -10.43 -4.52
CA PRO A 159 -19.34 -9.25 -3.77
C PRO A 159 -19.03 -9.29 -2.26
N ILE A 160 -19.16 -10.46 -1.62
CA ILE A 160 -18.87 -10.64 -0.18
C ILE A 160 -17.40 -10.33 0.16
N HIS A 161 -16.46 -10.70 -0.71
CA HIS A 161 -15.03 -10.46 -0.50
C HIS A 161 -14.65 -9.02 -0.85
N ARG A 162 -15.28 -8.43 -1.88
CA ARG A 162 -15.14 -7.00 -2.16
C ARG A 162 -15.62 -6.16 -0.98
N LYS A 163 -16.79 -6.47 -0.44
CA LYS A 163 -17.34 -5.80 0.75
C LYS A 163 -16.36 -5.85 1.92
N ARG A 164 -15.84 -7.03 2.24
CA ARG A 164 -14.83 -7.22 3.29
C ARG A 164 -13.56 -6.39 3.06
N PHE A 165 -13.06 -6.34 1.83
CA PHE A 165 -11.91 -5.51 1.49
C PHE A 165 -12.22 -4.02 1.65
N LEU A 166 -13.38 -3.56 1.16
CA LEU A 166 -13.83 -2.16 1.28
C LEU A 166 -13.98 -1.73 2.74
N GLU A 167 -14.58 -2.57 3.59
CA GLU A 167 -14.70 -2.33 5.03
C GLU A 167 -13.34 -2.18 5.73
N ASN A 168 -12.28 -2.78 5.17
CA ASN A 168 -10.92 -2.74 5.69
C ASN A 168 -9.98 -1.85 4.87
N PHE A 169 -10.49 -1.08 3.90
CA PHE A 169 -9.65 -0.44 2.89
C PHE A 169 -8.76 0.66 3.48
N SER A 170 -9.27 1.45 4.44
CA SER A 170 -8.48 2.47 5.15
C SER A 170 -7.28 1.84 5.89
N LEU A 171 -7.52 0.77 6.65
CA LEU A 171 -6.47 0.03 7.34
C LEU A 171 -5.47 -0.59 6.34
N PHE A 172 -5.98 -1.16 5.25
CA PHE A 172 -5.14 -1.71 4.19
C PHE A 172 -4.23 -0.64 3.57
N LEU A 173 -4.73 0.55 3.23
CA LEU A 173 -3.92 1.63 2.68
C LEU A 173 -2.79 2.04 3.63
N ARG A 174 -3.11 2.22 4.92
CA ARG A 174 -2.12 2.58 5.95
C ARG A 174 -1.07 1.49 6.18
N LEU A 175 -1.46 0.23 6.02
CA LEU A 175 -0.56 -0.91 6.11
C LEU A 175 0.33 -1.03 4.87
N SER A 176 -0.22 -0.80 3.69
CA SER A 176 0.44 -1.14 2.43
C SER A 176 1.23 0.00 1.81
N CYS A 177 0.70 1.23 1.84
CA CYS A 177 1.15 2.32 0.98
C CYS A 177 1.79 3.46 1.78
N GLU A 178 2.74 4.14 1.15
CA GLU A 178 3.26 5.45 1.55
C GLU A 178 2.49 6.56 0.86
N ALA A 179 2.19 6.36 -0.42
CA ALA A 179 1.38 7.25 -1.21
C ALA A 179 0.63 6.50 -2.32
N VAL A 180 -0.49 7.06 -2.74
CA VAL A 180 -1.26 6.59 -3.91
C VAL A 180 -1.64 7.81 -4.75
N LEU A 181 -1.33 7.75 -6.05
CA LEU A 181 -1.83 8.69 -7.05
C LEU A 181 -2.80 7.94 -7.96
N THR A 182 -4.03 8.41 -8.05
CA THR A 182 -5.04 7.85 -8.94
C THR A 182 -5.58 8.90 -9.91
N ILE A 183 -5.65 8.56 -11.19
CA ILE A 183 -6.11 9.43 -12.27
C ILE A 183 -7.31 8.77 -12.96
N LYS A 184 -8.50 9.38 -12.87
CA LYS A 184 -9.67 9.03 -13.69
C LYS A 184 -9.61 9.83 -14.98
N THR A 185 -9.60 9.16 -16.13
CA THR A 185 -9.53 9.82 -17.45
C THR A 185 -10.17 9.00 -18.56
N ASN A 186 -10.64 9.65 -19.63
CA ASN A 186 -11.07 8.99 -20.88
C ASN A 186 -10.04 9.17 -22.02
N ALA A 187 -8.86 9.75 -21.71
CA ALA A 187 -7.81 10.01 -22.69
C ALA A 187 -7.07 8.73 -23.13
N LEU A 188 -7.09 7.68 -22.32
CA LEU A 188 -6.42 6.40 -22.60
C LEU A 188 -7.24 5.45 -23.51
N ILE A 189 -8.55 5.67 -23.65
CA ILE A 189 -9.45 4.74 -24.35
C ILE A 189 -9.36 4.90 -25.88
N LYS A 190 -9.29 6.15 -26.33
CA LYS A 190 -9.10 6.55 -27.72
C LYS A 190 -8.17 7.76 -27.70
N PRO A 191 -6.86 7.56 -27.60
CA PRO A 191 -5.92 8.67 -27.57
C PRO A 191 -5.95 9.37 -28.94
N GLU A 192 -6.03 10.71 -28.93
CA GLU A 192 -6.00 11.52 -30.16
C GLU A 192 -4.56 11.80 -30.63
N GLU A 193 -3.59 11.55 -29.75
CA GLU A 193 -2.16 11.62 -30.00
C GLU A 193 -1.48 10.29 -29.67
N LYS A 194 -0.15 10.23 -29.78
CA LYS A 194 0.56 9.03 -29.39
C LYS A 194 0.38 8.78 -27.88
N LEU A 195 0.16 7.52 -27.51
CA LEU A 195 -0.18 7.16 -26.14
C LEU A 195 0.92 7.55 -25.13
N ASN A 196 2.19 7.62 -25.55
CA ASN A 196 3.28 8.16 -24.72
C ASN A 196 3.06 9.63 -24.35
N ASP A 197 2.65 10.46 -25.31
CA ASP A 197 2.44 11.89 -25.10
C ASP A 197 1.20 12.10 -24.20
N THR A 198 0.13 11.33 -24.43
CA THR A 198 -1.04 11.27 -23.53
C THR A 198 -0.62 10.90 -22.11
N PHE A 199 0.17 9.84 -21.94
CA PHE A 199 0.62 9.39 -20.62
C PHE A 199 1.46 10.46 -19.92
N ILE A 200 2.43 11.06 -20.61
CA ILE A 200 3.26 12.15 -20.06
C ILE A 200 2.38 13.32 -19.62
N LYS A 201 1.40 13.74 -20.43
CA LYS A 201 0.46 14.81 -20.07
C LYS A 201 -0.42 14.44 -18.88
N LEU A 202 -0.80 13.17 -18.74
CA LEU A 202 -1.54 12.69 -17.56
C LEU A 202 -0.71 12.84 -16.29
N ILE A 203 0.56 12.42 -16.31
CA ILE A 203 1.44 12.56 -15.15
C ILE A 203 1.74 14.03 -14.87
N ASP A 204 2.21 14.79 -15.86
CA ASP A 204 2.56 16.20 -15.70
C ASP A 204 1.35 17.08 -15.35
N GLY A 205 0.15 16.70 -15.79
CA GLY A 205 -1.10 17.37 -15.43
C GLY A 205 -1.44 17.29 -13.94
N CYS A 206 -0.96 16.28 -13.21
CA CYS A 206 -1.10 16.17 -11.75
C CYS A 206 -0.20 17.14 -10.98
N PHE A 207 0.94 17.53 -11.57
CA PHE A 207 2.03 18.23 -10.88
C PHE A 207 2.37 19.60 -11.46
N SER A 208 1.72 20.02 -12.55
CA SER A 208 1.92 21.35 -13.12
C SER A 208 1.00 22.38 -12.43
N GLY A 209 1.60 23.37 -11.76
CA GLY A 209 0.87 24.45 -11.10
C GLY A 209 0.81 25.71 -11.97
N TYR A 210 -0.36 26.04 -12.52
CA TYR A 210 -0.58 27.29 -13.26
C TYR A 210 -1.30 28.38 -12.43
N GLU A 211 -1.95 28.01 -11.33
CA GLU A 211 -2.44 29.02 -10.39
C GLU A 211 -1.22 29.67 -9.72
N LYS A 212 -1.14 31.01 -9.81
CA LYS A 212 -0.03 31.83 -9.27
C LYS A 212 0.34 31.51 -7.81
N HIS A 213 -0.53 30.83 -7.05
CA HIS A 213 -0.36 30.51 -5.64
C HIS A 213 -0.14 29.02 -5.32
N LYS A 214 -0.31 28.08 -6.27
CA LYS A 214 -0.14 26.61 -6.03
C LYS A 214 1.10 26.00 -6.69
N GLY A 215 1.87 26.77 -7.45
CA GLY A 215 3.07 26.30 -8.16
C GLY A 215 4.11 25.63 -7.25
N ALA A 216 4.40 26.26 -6.10
CA ALA A 216 5.35 25.72 -5.13
C ALA A 216 4.85 24.41 -4.48
N GLU A 217 3.58 24.35 -4.09
CA GLU A 217 2.97 23.13 -3.52
C GLU A 217 3.02 21.97 -4.51
N ARG A 218 2.67 22.22 -5.78
CA ARG A 218 2.70 21.22 -6.85
C ARG A 218 4.11 20.72 -7.15
N ASN A 219 5.10 21.61 -7.13
CA ASN A 219 6.50 21.23 -7.31
C ASN A 219 7.04 20.42 -6.12
N ASN A 220 6.65 20.78 -4.90
CA ASN A 220 6.97 20.00 -3.70
C ASN A 220 6.35 18.61 -3.79
N LEU A 221 5.09 18.53 -4.22
CA LEU A 221 4.39 17.27 -4.41
C LEU A 221 5.06 16.39 -5.47
N ARG A 222 5.48 16.99 -6.60
CA ARG A 222 6.25 16.31 -7.65
C ARG A 222 7.56 15.76 -7.10
N THR A 223 8.28 16.56 -6.31
CA THR A 223 9.55 16.17 -5.70
C THR A 223 9.35 15.02 -4.72
N GLN A 224 8.33 15.08 -3.84
CA GLN A 224 8.01 13.98 -2.93
C GLN A 224 7.71 12.68 -3.68
N PHE A 225 6.91 12.73 -4.76
CA PHE A 225 6.64 11.56 -5.58
C PHE A 225 7.88 11.05 -6.32
N PHE A 226 8.70 11.95 -6.83
CA PHE A 226 9.97 11.60 -7.47
C PHE A 226 10.90 10.86 -6.49
N ASP A 227 11.07 11.39 -5.28
CA ASP A 227 11.94 10.80 -4.25
C ASP A 227 11.48 9.40 -3.81
N MET A 228 10.16 9.14 -3.86
CA MET A 228 9.58 7.82 -3.55
C MET A 228 9.69 6.81 -4.70
N ILE A 229 9.77 7.27 -5.95
CA ILE A 229 9.63 6.43 -7.15
C ILE A 229 10.98 6.21 -7.83
N ASN A 230 11.86 7.20 -7.84
CA ASN A 230 13.19 7.10 -8.43
C ASN A 230 14.01 6.04 -7.69
N ASP A 231 14.81 5.25 -8.42
CA ASP A 231 15.62 4.16 -7.87
C ASP A 231 14.83 3.11 -7.06
N THR A 232 13.50 3.05 -7.26
CA THR A 232 12.62 2.07 -6.61
C THR A 232 12.07 1.10 -7.67
N PRO A 233 12.05 -0.22 -7.42
CA PRO A 233 11.48 -1.18 -8.36
C PRO A 233 10.02 -0.87 -8.69
N ILE A 234 9.70 -0.70 -9.97
CA ILE A 234 8.36 -0.41 -10.46
C ILE A 234 7.82 -1.61 -11.24
N HIS A 235 6.69 -2.12 -10.78
CA HIS A 235 5.94 -3.18 -11.42
C HIS A 235 4.73 -2.57 -12.13
N CYS A 236 4.56 -2.87 -13.41
CA CYS A 236 3.48 -2.32 -14.23
C CYS A 236 2.90 -3.43 -15.11
N ASP A 237 1.58 -3.54 -15.16
CA ASP A 237 0.93 -4.47 -16.10
C ASP A 237 1.00 -3.93 -17.54
N ASN A 238 0.79 -4.81 -18.52
CA ASN A 238 0.88 -4.53 -19.96
C ASN A 238 -0.46 -4.04 -20.56
N ASP A 239 -1.27 -3.34 -19.77
CA ASP A 239 -2.62 -2.91 -20.14
C ASP A 239 -2.65 -1.67 -21.05
N PHE A 240 -1.53 -0.95 -21.15
CA PHE A 240 -1.45 0.32 -21.88
C PHE A 240 -0.99 0.15 -23.33
N LYS A 241 -1.36 -0.95 -24.01
CA LYS A 241 -0.88 -1.18 -25.38
C LYS A 241 -1.20 0.02 -26.30
N PRO A 242 -0.24 0.49 -27.12
CA PRO A 242 1.05 -0.15 -27.44
C PRO A 242 2.22 0.22 -26.51
N LEU A 243 2.02 0.98 -25.42
CA LEU A 243 3.08 1.27 -24.46
C LEU A 243 3.49 0.00 -23.70
N THR A 244 4.78 -0.30 -23.75
CA THR A 244 5.36 -1.37 -22.94
C THR A 244 5.51 -0.91 -21.48
N PRO A 245 5.45 -1.84 -20.50
CA PRO A 245 5.71 -1.54 -19.09
C PRO A 245 7.00 -0.74 -18.84
N SER A 246 8.10 -1.10 -19.51
CA SER A 246 9.37 -0.37 -19.40
C SER A 246 9.27 1.08 -19.87
N ASN A 247 8.53 1.35 -20.94
CA ASN A 247 8.30 2.72 -21.41
C ASN A 247 7.45 3.52 -20.42
N ILE A 248 6.41 2.92 -19.85
CA ILE A 248 5.56 3.57 -18.82
C ILE A 248 6.40 3.97 -17.62
N VAL A 249 7.21 3.02 -17.11
CA VAL A 249 8.15 3.25 -16.01
C VAL A 249 9.09 4.39 -16.35
N ARG A 250 9.75 4.34 -17.51
CA ARG A 250 10.67 5.39 -17.94
C ARG A 250 9.99 6.76 -18.05
N PHE A 251 8.82 6.84 -18.68
CA PHE A 251 8.10 8.10 -18.84
C PHE A 251 7.60 8.65 -17.51
N LEU A 252 7.15 7.80 -16.59
CA LEU A 252 6.73 8.22 -15.25
C LEU A 252 7.90 8.88 -14.51
N VAL A 253 9.02 8.17 -14.36
CA VAL A 253 10.16 8.68 -13.59
C VAL A 253 10.77 9.91 -14.27
N LYS A 254 10.95 9.89 -15.59
CA LYS A 254 11.47 11.03 -16.35
C LYS A 254 10.56 12.25 -16.22
N THR A 255 9.25 12.07 -16.28
CA THR A 255 8.31 13.18 -16.11
C THR A 255 8.46 13.74 -14.70
N LEU A 256 8.42 12.92 -13.66
CA LEU A 256 8.57 13.40 -12.27
C LEU A 256 9.91 14.12 -12.03
N ALA A 257 11.00 13.69 -12.66
CA ALA A 257 12.35 14.25 -12.47
C ALA A 257 12.46 15.74 -12.82
N ASP A 258 11.70 16.22 -13.81
CA ASP A 258 11.70 17.63 -14.23
C ASP A 258 13.10 18.21 -14.53
N GLY A 259 13.93 17.44 -15.22
CA GLY A 259 15.30 17.83 -15.57
C GLY A 259 16.38 17.42 -14.56
N LYS A 260 16.00 16.79 -13.43
CA LYS A 260 16.95 16.08 -12.55
C LYS A 260 17.41 14.77 -13.19
N ASP A 261 18.56 14.25 -12.73
CA ASP A 261 19.00 12.90 -13.06
C ASP A 261 17.99 11.87 -12.52
N PHE A 262 17.77 10.80 -13.28
CA PHE A 262 16.75 9.80 -12.95
C PHE A 262 17.18 8.38 -13.33
N THR A 263 16.80 7.42 -12.50
CA THR A 263 17.09 5.99 -12.62
C THR A 263 15.78 5.20 -12.58
N PRO A 264 15.14 4.94 -13.75
CA PRO A 264 13.91 4.17 -13.80
C PRO A 264 14.22 2.67 -13.68
N LEU A 265 13.71 2.03 -12.62
CA LEU A 265 13.90 0.58 -12.40
C LEU A 265 12.61 -0.19 -12.70
N HIS A 266 12.50 -0.75 -13.91
CA HIS A 266 11.38 -1.65 -14.25
C HIS A 266 11.65 -3.06 -13.70
N ALA A 267 10.76 -3.53 -12.82
CA ALA A 267 10.79 -4.90 -12.30
C ALA A 267 9.94 -5.81 -13.20
N GLU A 268 10.60 -6.48 -14.13
CA GLU A 268 9.95 -7.35 -15.11
C GLU A 268 9.38 -8.61 -14.44
N LYS A 269 8.08 -8.59 -14.16
CA LYS A 269 7.31 -9.75 -13.67
C LYS A 269 5.92 -9.78 -14.30
N PRO A 270 5.41 -10.96 -14.70
CA PRO A 270 4.01 -11.12 -15.07
C PRO A 270 3.06 -10.73 -13.92
N SER A 271 1.85 -10.26 -14.26
CA SER A 271 0.80 -9.85 -13.30
C SER A 271 0.55 -10.89 -12.19
N GLY A 272 0.41 -12.17 -12.58
CA GLY A 272 0.18 -13.28 -11.64
C GLY A 272 1.33 -13.60 -10.68
N GLU A 273 2.54 -13.12 -10.98
CA GLU A 273 3.74 -13.30 -10.14
C GLU A 273 4.13 -12.02 -9.37
N SER A 274 3.51 -10.89 -9.74
CA SER A 274 3.81 -9.58 -9.21
C SER A 274 2.79 -9.16 -8.15
N ARG A 275 3.14 -9.38 -6.87
CA ARG A 275 2.32 -8.92 -5.73
C ARG A 275 1.96 -7.43 -5.82
N PRO A 276 2.89 -6.51 -6.20
CA PRO A 276 2.55 -5.09 -6.30
C PRO A 276 1.50 -4.77 -7.38
N ILE A 277 1.50 -5.47 -8.52
CA ILE A 277 0.47 -5.29 -9.56
C ILE A 277 -0.89 -5.76 -9.04
N GLN A 278 -0.93 -6.95 -8.41
CA GLN A 278 -2.18 -7.48 -7.84
C GLN A 278 -2.77 -6.58 -6.76
N LEU A 279 -1.93 -6.01 -5.89
CA LEU A 279 -2.36 -5.04 -4.88
C LEU A 279 -2.83 -3.73 -5.52
N ALA A 280 -2.17 -3.27 -6.59
CA ALA A 280 -2.60 -2.09 -7.35
C ALA A 280 -3.97 -2.29 -8.02
N ASP A 281 -4.30 -3.48 -8.54
CA ASP A 281 -5.66 -3.79 -9.06
C ASP A 281 -6.72 -3.72 -7.97
N LEU A 282 -6.43 -4.27 -6.77
CA LEU A 282 -7.33 -4.16 -5.63
C LEU A 282 -7.56 -2.69 -5.23
N ILE A 283 -6.50 -1.87 -5.18
CA ILE A 283 -6.60 -0.44 -4.88
C ILE A 283 -7.41 0.28 -5.97
N CYS A 284 -7.12 0.02 -7.25
CA CYS A 284 -7.79 0.64 -8.38
C CYS A 284 -9.30 0.36 -8.36
N GLY A 285 -9.66 -0.91 -8.13
CA GLY A 285 -11.05 -1.36 -8.01
C GLY A 285 -11.78 -0.78 -6.80
N ALA A 286 -11.14 -0.76 -5.63
CA ALA A 286 -11.72 -0.17 -4.42
C ALA A 286 -11.86 1.35 -4.53
N PHE A 287 -10.84 2.03 -5.07
CA PHE A 287 -10.90 3.47 -5.29
C PHE A 287 -12.04 3.86 -6.22
N HIS A 288 -12.28 3.10 -7.30
CA HIS A 288 -13.45 3.32 -8.15
C HIS A 288 -14.77 3.29 -7.37
N TYR A 289 -14.94 2.30 -6.48
CA TYR A 289 -16.12 2.20 -5.63
C TYR A 289 -16.29 3.47 -4.77
N HIS A 290 -15.23 3.92 -4.10
CA HIS A 290 -15.27 5.12 -3.27
C HIS A 290 -15.45 6.41 -4.08
N LEU A 291 -14.94 6.45 -5.31
CA LEU A 291 -15.14 7.56 -6.23
C LEU A 291 -16.60 7.66 -6.67
N THR A 292 -17.21 6.54 -7.07
CA THR A 292 -18.63 6.47 -7.48
C THR A 292 -19.58 6.81 -6.33
N ASN A 293 -19.27 6.35 -5.12
CA ASN A 293 -20.07 6.64 -3.92
C ASN A 293 -19.69 7.97 -3.23
N LYS A 294 -18.72 8.73 -3.77
CA LYS A 294 -18.22 10.00 -3.21
C LYS A 294 -17.68 9.92 -1.77
N THR A 295 -17.18 8.76 -1.35
CA THR A 295 -16.61 8.51 -0.01
C THR A 295 -15.08 8.55 0.03
N TYR A 296 -14.41 8.88 -1.09
CA TYR A 296 -12.94 8.95 -1.16
C TYR A 296 -12.32 9.94 -0.16
N GLY A 297 -13.02 11.03 0.20
CA GLY A 297 -12.55 12.01 1.18
C GLY A 297 -12.44 11.46 2.60
N GLU A 298 -13.33 10.53 2.98
CA GLU A 298 -13.32 9.85 4.29
C GLU A 298 -12.07 8.98 4.47
N LEU A 299 -11.52 8.49 3.35
CA LEU A 299 -10.27 7.74 3.31
C LEU A 299 -9.02 8.65 3.32
N GLY A 300 -9.20 9.97 3.25
CA GLY A 300 -8.13 10.95 3.18
C GLY A 300 -7.58 11.19 1.77
N PHE A 301 -8.24 10.72 0.71
CA PHE A 301 -7.86 11.11 -0.65
C PHE A 301 -8.23 12.56 -0.91
N LEU A 302 -7.25 13.34 -1.37
CA LEU A 302 -7.41 14.73 -1.75
C LEU A 302 -7.56 14.82 -3.27
N PRO A 303 -8.62 15.46 -3.79
CA PRO A 303 -8.71 15.74 -5.21
C PRO A 303 -7.60 16.72 -5.60
N LEU A 304 -6.96 16.46 -6.73
CA LEU A 304 -6.04 17.37 -7.37
C LEU A 304 -6.75 18.03 -8.56
N GLU A 305 -6.78 19.36 -8.57
CA GLU A 305 -7.11 20.11 -9.77
C GLU A 305 -6.13 19.72 -10.87
N PHE A 306 -6.65 19.01 -11.86
CA PHE A 306 -5.87 18.52 -12.98
C PHE A 306 -5.64 19.66 -13.96
N ASN A 307 -4.38 19.92 -14.30
CA ASN A 307 -4.10 20.91 -15.33
C ASN A 307 -4.64 20.40 -16.66
N ASN A 308 -5.43 21.23 -17.31
CA ASN A 308 -5.99 20.96 -18.63
C ASN A 308 -4.92 20.96 -19.74
N LYS A 309 -3.74 20.34 -19.56
CA LYS A 309 -2.73 20.13 -20.62
C LYS A 309 -3.21 19.18 -21.73
N LEU A 310 -4.35 18.53 -21.52
CA LEU A 310 -5.12 17.87 -22.57
C LEU A 310 -5.77 18.89 -23.56
N LYS A 311 -5.72 20.21 -23.30
CA LYS A 311 -6.40 21.29 -24.06
C LYS A 311 -6.03 21.46 -25.54
N GLY A 312 -5.10 20.69 -26.08
CA GLY A 312 -4.83 20.68 -27.53
C GLY A 312 -5.83 19.88 -28.35
N ILE A 313 -6.83 19.28 -27.71
CA ILE A 313 -7.55 18.12 -28.22
C ILE A 313 -9.06 18.36 -28.01
N LYS A 314 -9.88 17.97 -28.99
CA LYS A 314 -11.29 18.37 -29.16
C LYS A 314 -12.13 18.24 -27.87
N GLN A 315 -13.19 19.06 -27.77
CA GLN A 315 -14.18 19.00 -26.68
C GLN A 315 -14.53 17.54 -26.33
N GLY A 316 -14.23 17.09 -25.10
CA GLY A 316 -14.63 15.77 -24.60
C GLY A 316 -13.56 14.95 -23.85
N LYS A 317 -12.27 15.31 -23.89
CA LYS A 317 -11.25 14.62 -23.06
C LYS A 317 -11.14 15.24 -21.66
N GLU A 318 -11.22 14.39 -20.65
CA GLU A 318 -11.18 14.80 -19.24
C GLU A 318 -10.21 13.94 -18.43
N ALA A 319 -9.62 14.56 -17.40
CA ALA A 319 -8.85 13.87 -16.37
C ALA A 319 -9.09 14.52 -15.00
N LYS A 320 -9.19 13.69 -13.97
CA LYS A 320 -9.28 14.09 -12.56
C LYS A 320 -8.31 13.24 -11.77
N ALA A 321 -7.47 13.87 -10.97
CA ALA A 321 -6.48 13.17 -10.17
C ALA A 321 -6.84 13.25 -8.68
N TYR A 322 -6.42 12.24 -7.93
CA TYR A 322 -6.65 12.09 -6.51
C TYR A 322 -5.37 11.55 -5.89
N ILE A 323 -5.02 12.08 -4.73
CA ILE A 323 -3.79 11.71 -4.05
C ILE A 323 -4.06 11.34 -2.61
N TRP A 324 -3.31 10.36 -2.13
CA TRP A 324 -3.34 9.93 -0.75
C TRP A 324 -1.91 9.76 -0.26
N PHE A 325 -1.68 10.15 1.00
CA PHE A 325 -0.41 9.94 1.69
C PHE A 325 -0.69 9.27 3.04
N ASN A 326 0.20 8.39 3.43
CA ASN A 326 0.18 7.79 4.74
C ASN A 326 0.66 8.83 5.77
N LYS A 327 -0.30 9.39 6.50
CA LYS A 327 -0.06 10.39 7.56
C LYS A 327 -0.33 9.81 8.94
#